data_AF-M0CV58-F1
#
_entry.id   AF-M0CV58-F1
#
_cell.length_a   1.000
_cell.length_b   1.000
_cell.length_c   1.000
_cell.angle_alpha   90.00
_cell.angle_beta   90.00
_cell.angle_gamma   90.00
#
_symmetry.space_group_name_H-M   'P 1'
#
loop_
_entity.id
_entity.type
_entity.pdbx_description
1 polymer ?
#
loop_
_entity_poly.entity_id
_entity_poly.type
_entity_poly.pdbx_seq_one_letter_code
_entity_poly.pdbx_strand_id
1 'polypeptide(L)'
;MPLDEDKYPGETGRRRFVKGVVGSAALASVGTGGAAAVNTVTSAAGGGGGPTQYMAIENTDGPAPRGMPIVPVEVNDSGELQGIFPEASTETVQGVQRTVAEMDLGGTTYSSQWFQYCGLEGYQGVTPGVEADNYMRASASPPPAYEWQQDVDGDTILTVDMFDDYEEWGNGIGQAGLGKPASATWRSQAEGAKTLPVQVLRSPEVSKMANGEGEYSDLPSNVRSFIDAATDQDFMAWINKCTHFCCVPGYKQLAGSANFNGENAVYCQCHQSIYDPFSPTQVQFVARPRPDS
;
A
#
# COMPACT_ATOMS: atom_id res chain seq x y z
N MET A 1 -8.60 38.72 42.29
CA MET A 1 -8.75 37.99 41.02
C MET A 1 -7.37 37.53 40.58
N PRO A 2 -6.93 36.30 40.91
CA PRO A 2 -5.79 35.70 40.27
C PRO A 2 -6.22 34.70 39.19
N LEU A 3 -5.45 34.73 38.10
CA LEU A 3 -5.45 33.85 36.95
C LEU A 3 -4.76 32.53 37.30
N ASP A 4 -5.27 31.43 36.75
CA ASP A 4 -4.60 30.15 36.37
C ASP A 4 -5.52 28.96 36.67
N GLU A 5 -6.50 28.74 35.78
CA GLU A 5 -7.07 27.40 35.61
C GLU A 5 -6.14 26.63 34.66
N ASP A 6 -5.38 25.72 35.25
CA ASP A 6 -4.54 24.74 34.57
C ASP A 6 -5.37 23.97 33.53
N LYS A 7 -4.99 24.12 32.25
CA LYS A 7 -5.68 23.57 31.07
C LYS A 7 -5.32 22.10 30.81
N TYR A 8 -4.73 21.40 31.77
CA TYR A 8 -4.42 19.97 31.65
C TYR A 8 -5.36 19.12 32.51
N PRO A 9 -6.11 18.16 31.93
CA PRO A 9 -6.84 17.19 32.73
C PRO A 9 -5.87 16.33 33.56
N GLY A 10 -6.26 16.07 34.80
CA GLY A 10 -5.48 15.31 35.78
C GLY A 10 -5.11 13.90 35.34
N GLU A 11 -4.03 13.40 35.93
CA GLU A 11 -3.36 12.15 35.57
C GLU A 11 -4.29 10.92 35.67
N THR A 12 -4.81 10.47 34.53
CA THR A 12 -5.41 9.15 34.40
C THR A 12 -4.72 8.36 33.29
N GLY A 13 -4.12 7.22 33.68
CA GLY A 13 -3.91 5.97 32.93
C GLY A 13 -3.20 5.92 31.55
N ARG A 14 -3.24 6.97 30.72
CA ARG A 14 -2.85 6.92 29.30
C ARG A 14 -1.39 7.28 29.00
N ARG A 15 -0.60 7.73 29.99
CA ARG A 15 0.81 8.12 29.78
C ARG A 15 1.83 6.97 29.82
N ARG A 16 1.41 5.71 29.99
CA ARG A 16 2.36 4.57 29.98
C ARG A 16 2.71 4.02 28.59
N PHE A 17 2.05 4.46 27.51
CA PHE A 17 2.35 3.94 26.16
C PHE A 17 3.32 4.79 25.32
N VAL A 18 3.70 5.99 25.77
CA VAL A 18 4.53 6.92 24.96
C VAL A 18 6.00 6.97 25.40
N LYS A 19 6.40 6.26 26.47
CA LYS A 19 7.81 6.17 26.90
C LYS A 19 8.58 4.95 26.39
N GLY A 20 7.97 4.10 25.55
CA GLY A 20 8.60 2.87 25.06
C GLY A 20 9.46 3.00 23.79
N VAL A 21 9.49 4.14 23.11
CA VAL A 21 10.11 4.27 21.76
C VAL A 21 11.38 5.14 21.76
N VAL A 22 11.79 5.71 22.89
CA VAL A 22 13.01 6.53 22.98
C VAL A 22 14.04 5.79 23.83
N GLY A 23 14.75 4.81 23.26
CA GLY A 23 15.77 4.09 24.02
C GLY A 23 16.48 2.90 23.36
N SER A 24 16.63 2.84 22.04
CA SER A 24 17.33 1.71 21.38
C SER A 24 18.51 2.14 20.50
N ALA A 25 19.18 3.23 20.87
CA ALA A 25 20.44 3.64 20.27
C ALA A 25 21.51 3.83 21.34
N ALA A 26 22.01 2.70 21.90
CA ALA A 26 23.35 2.57 22.47
C ALA A 26 23.51 1.18 23.13
N LEU A 27 24.30 0.30 22.52
CA LEU A 27 25.29 -0.54 23.22
C LEU A 27 26.13 -1.31 22.20
N ALA A 28 27.36 -0.82 21.98
CA ALA A 28 28.41 -1.52 21.28
C ALA A 28 29.43 -2.08 22.29
N SER A 29 29.67 -3.40 22.22
CA SER A 29 30.82 -4.20 22.70
C SER A 29 31.06 -4.25 24.24
N VAL A 30 31.36 -5.39 24.90
CA VAL A 30 32.17 -6.58 24.58
C VAL A 30 31.72 -7.78 25.45
N GLY A 31 31.85 -9.02 24.94
CA GLY A 31 31.89 -10.24 25.78
C GLY A 31 31.78 -11.54 24.98
N THR A 32 32.91 -12.21 24.71
CA THR A 32 32.98 -13.54 24.07
C THR A 32 32.37 -14.63 24.95
N GLY A 33 31.35 -15.33 24.45
CA GLY A 33 30.81 -16.55 25.04
C GLY A 33 29.55 -17.01 24.30
N GLY A 34 29.59 -18.19 23.66
CA GLY A 34 28.48 -18.69 22.86
C GLY A 34 27.25 -19.04 23.68
N ALA A 35 26.06 -18.61 23.23
CA ALA A 35 24.78 -19.30 23.33
C ALA A 35 23.69 -18.45 22.64
N ALA A 36 22.88 -19.10 21.80
CA ALA A 36 21.58 -18.70 21.28
C ALA A 36 21.32 -17.18 21.12
N ALA A 37 21.36 -16.69 19.87
CA ALA A 37 20.78 -15.39 19.54
C ALA A 37 19.27 -15.42 19.77
N VAL A 38 18.83 -15.01 20.96
CA VAL A 38 17.42 -14.74 21.22
C VAL A 38 17.12 -13.38 20.60
N ASN A 39 16.53 -13.38 19.41
CA ASN A 39 15.93 -12.18 18.82
C ASN A 39 14.71 -11.79 19.67
N THR A 40 14.92 -11.02 20.74
CA THR A 40 13.84 -10.35 21.49
C THR A 40 13.35 -9.13 20.70
N VAL A 41 12.70 -9.38 19.56
CA VAL A 41 11.77 -8.42 18.96
C VAL A 41 10.45 -8.59 19.72
N THR A 42 10.10 -7.61 20.54
CA THR A 42 8.76 -7.48 21.12
C THR A 42 7.74 -7.40 19.98
N SER A 43 7.18 -8.54 19.58
CA SER A 43 5.96 -8.55 18.77
C SER A 43 4.83 -8.05 19.67
N ALA A 44 4.15 -6.99 19.24
CA ALA A 44 2.99 -6.48 19.95
C ALA A 44 1.94 -7.60 20.07
N ALA A 45 1.21 -7.66 21.19
CA ALA A 45 0.11 -8.59 21.36
C ALA A 45 -0.95 -8.34 20.28
N GLY A 46 -1.26 -9.38 19.51
CA GLY A 46 -2.19 -9.40 18.38
C GLY A 46 -1.57 -10.10 17.16
N GLY A 47 -2.38 -10.85 16.42
CA GLY A 47 -1.90 -11.73 15.34
C GLY A 47 -1.25 -10.97 14.17
N GLY A 48 0.05 -11.17 13.94
CA GLY A 48 0.71 -10.86 12.66
C GLY A 48 1.31 -9.47 12.48
N GLY A 49 1.53 -8.67 13.53
CA GLY A 49 2.27 -7.39 13.43
C GLY A 49 3.79 -7.53 13.60
N GLY A 50 4.56 -6.49 13.24
CA GLY A 50 6.03 -6.46 13.39
C GLY A 50 6.75 -5.64 12.33
N PRO A 51 8.09 -5.59 12.34
CA PRO A 51 8.86 -5.02 11.23
C PRO A 51 8.54 -5.75 9.93
N THR A 52 8.08 -5.02 8.92
CA THR A 52 7.66 -5.54 7.62
C THR A 52 8.34 -4.72 6.53
N GLN A 53 9.06 -5.41 5.65
CA GLN A 53 9.55 -4.83 4.40
C GLN A 53 8.54 -5.08 3.29
N TYR A 54 8.37 -4.08 2.42
CA TYR A 54 7.41 -4.13 1.33
C TYR A 54 7.87 -3.28 0.16
N MET A 55 7.31 -3.55 -1.01
CA MET A 55 7.49 -2.73 -2.21
C MET A 55 6.36 -1.72 -2.33
N ALA A 56 6.73 -0.49 -2.67
CA ALA A 56 5.83 0.65 -2.67
C ALA A 56 6.08 1.58 -3.85
N ILE A 57 5.07 2.33 -4.25
CA ILE A 57 5.30 3.57 -5.00
C ILE A 57 5.97 4.58 -4.08
N GLU A 58 7.04 5.24 -4.51
CA GLU A 58 7.84 6.12 -3.67
C GLU A 58 7.04 7.35 -3.21
N ASN A 59 7.26 7.78 -1.97
CA ASN A 59 6.87 9.12 -1.55
C ASN A 59 8.01 10.09 -1.89
N THR A 60 7.79 11.01 -2.81
CA THR A 60 8.81 11.94 -3.31
C THR A 60 8.74 13.32 -2.66
N ASP A 61 7.59 13.69 -2.06
CA ASP A 61 7.45 14.95 -1.33
C ASP A 61 6.31 14.89 -0.28
N GLY A 62 6.30 15.89 0.61
CA GLY A 62 5.33 16.09 1.66
C GLY A 62 5.57 15.24 2.92
N PRO A 63 4.63 15.23 3.88
CA PRO A 63 4.86 14.70 5.23
C PRO A 63 4.63 13.20 5.39
N ALA A 64 4.35 12.46 4.31
CA ALA A 64 4.13 11.03 4.41
C ALA A 64 5.45 10.32 4.71
N PRO A 65 5.49 9.38 5.67
CA PRO A 65 6.77 8.83 6.12
C PRO A 65 7.34 7.74 5.20
N ARG A 66 6.57 7.28 4.20
CA ARG A 66 6.90 6.13 3.33
C ARG A 66 5.94 6.03 2.14
N GLY A 67 6.31 5.25 1.14
CA GLY A 67 5.49 4.93 -0.04
C GLY A 67 4.20 4.17 0.24
N MET A 68 3.33 4.04 -0.76
CA MET A 68 2.10 3.23 -0.65
C MET A 68 2.32 1.81 -1.20
N PRO A 69 1.89 0.75 -0.50
CA PRO A 69 2.16 -0.63 -0.92
C PRO A 69 1.58 -0.96 -2.30
N ILE A 70 2.42 -1.56 -3.15
CA ILE A 70 1.99 -2.12 -4.44
C ILE A 70 1.14 -3.36 -4.17
N VAL A 71 0.06 -3.49 -4.94
CA VAL A 71 -0.76 -4.70 -5.02
C VAL A 71 -0.40 -5.37 -6.34
N PRO A 72 0.19 -6.58 -6.31
CA PRO A 72 0.46 -7.31 -7.54
C PRO A 72 -0.82 -7.59 -8.31
N VAL A 73 -0.76 -7.53 -9.64
CA VAL A 73 -1.91 -7.72 -10.52
C VAL A 73 -1.64 -8.74 -11.60
N GLU A 74 -2.70 -9.43 -12.02
CA GLU A 74 -2.73 -10.33 -13.17
C GLU A 74 -3.99 -10.07 -13.99
N VAL A 75 -3.92 -10.36 -15.28
CA VAL A 75 -5.07 -10.34 -16.19
C VAL A 75 -5.45 -11.78 -16.52
N ASN A 76 -6.70 -12.15 -16.26
CA ASN A 76 -7.16 -13.50 -16.59
C ASN A 76 -7.46 -13.68 -18.09
N ASP A 77 -7.75 -14.92 -18.51
CA ASP A 77 -8.05 -15.26 -19.91
C ASP A 77 -9.27 -14.50 -20.50
N SER A 78 -10.14 -13.95 -19.66
CA SER A 78 -11.30 -13.15 -20.06
C SER A 78 -11.00 -11.63 -20.12
N GLY A 79 -9.76 -11.23 -19.84
CA GLY A 79 -9.36 -9.82 -19.80
C GLY A 79 -9.80 -9.09 -18.53
N GLU A 80 -10.16 -9.81 -17.45
CA GLU A 80 -10.56 -9.21 -16.18
C GLU A 80 -9.34 -9.04 -15.26
N LEU A 81 -9.27 -7.90 -14.57
CA LEU A 81 -8.17 -7.58 -13.67
C LEU A 81 -8.35 -8.23 -12.30
N GLN A 82 -7.33 -8.93 -11.83
CA GLN A 82 -7.26 -9.53 -10.50
C GLN A 82 -6.03 -9.05 -9.74
N GLY A 83 -6.17 -8.79 -8.45
CA GLY A 83 -5.04 -8.57 -7.55
C GLY A 83 -4.62 -9.87 -6.88
N ILE A 84 -3.32 -10.11 -6.75
CA ILE A 84 -2.80 -11.33 -6.14
C ILE A 84 -2.82 -11.17 -4.61
N PHE A 85 -3.42 -12.14 -3.91
CA PHE A 85 -3.36 -12.26 -2.47
C PHE A 85 -2.76 -13.62 -2.09
N PRO A 86 -1.75 -13.69 -1.20
CA PRO A 86 -1.13 -14.96 -0.86
C PRO A 86 -2.11 -15.92 -0.18
N GLU A 87 -1.93 -17.22 -0.42
CA GLU A 87 -2.69 -18.25 0.28
C GLU A 87 -2.38 -18.24 1.79
N ALA A 88 -3.39 -18.54 2.61
CA ALA A 88 -3.22 -18.59 4.05
C ALA A 88 -2.62 -19.92 4.52
N SER A 89 -1.62 -19.84 5.39
CA SER A 89 -0.99 -21.00 6.04
C SER A 89 -0.97 -20.81 7.56
N THR A 90 -0.91 -21.92 8.29
CA THR A 90 -0.71 -21.89 9.76
C THR A 90 0.75 -22.14 10.07
N GLU A 91 1.39 -21.18 10.73
CA GLU A 91 2.80 -21.27 11.10
C GLU A 91 3.02 -21.08 12.60
N THR A 92 4.06 -21.71 13.13
CA THR A 92 4.46 -21.52 14.54
C THR A 92 5.50 -20.40 14.61
N VAL A 93 5.06 -19.20 14.98
CA VAL A 93 5.93 -18.03 15.15
C VAL A 93 6.18 -17.83 16.64
N GLN A 94 7.43 -17.96 17.08
CA GLN A 94 7.84 -17.81 18.50
C GLN A 94 7.06 -18.75 19.45
N GLY A 95 6.76 -19.98 19.01
CA GLY A 95 6.02 -20.97 19.80
C GLY A 95 4.51 -20.77 19.84
N VAL A 96 3.97 -19.80 19.09
CA VAL A 96 2.53 -19.54 18.97
C VAL A 96 2.08 -19.84 17.54
N GLN A 97 1.01 -20.62 17.38
CA GLN A 97 0.40 -20.81 16.06
C GLN A 97 -0.26 -19.53 15.59
N ARG A 98 0.04 -19.12 14.36
CA ARG A 98 -0.49 -17.92 13.71
C ARG A 98 -0.86 -18.25 12.27
N THR A 99 -2.01 -17.76 11.83
CA THR A 99 -2.37 -17.76 10.42
C THR A 99 -1.67 -16.61 9.73
N VAL A 100 -0.83 -16.91 8.75
CA VAL A 100 -0.11 -15.95 7.90
C VAL A 100 -0.55 -16.13 6.45
N ALA A 101 -0.33 -15.13 5.61
CA ALA A 101 -0.53 -15.22 4.17
C ALA A 101 0.68 -14.58 3.51
N GLU A 102 1.61 -15.43 3.05
CA GLU A 102 2.90 -15.02 2.48
C GLU A 102 3.25 -15.90 1.28
N MET A 103 3.90 -15.31 0.27
CA MET A 103 4.44 -16.02 -0.90
C MET A 103 5.73 -15.35 -1.38
N ASP A 104 6.54 -16.08 -2.14
CA ASP A 104 7.61 -15.46 -2.92
C ASP A 104 7.02 -14.85 -4.20
N LEU A 105 7.34 -13.59 -4.46
CA LEU A 105 6.99 -12.90 -5.70
C LEU A 105 8.19 -12.11 -6.18
N GLY A 106 8.76 -12.52 -7.32
CA GLY A 106 9.96 -11.87 -7.88
C GLY A 106 11.17 -11.88 -6.93
N GLY A 107 11.29 -12.89 -6.07
CA GLY A 107 12.34 -12.97 -5.05
C GLY A 107 12.11 -12.08 -3.82
N THR A 108 10.91 -11.52 -3.66
CA THR A 108 10.48 -10.74 -2.50
C THR A 108 9.37 -11.48 -1.75
N THR A 109 9.46 -11.54 -0.41
CA THR A 109 8.37 -12.06 0.43
C THR A 109 7.19 -11.08 0.40
N TYR A 110 6.19 -11.39 -0.42
CA TYR A 110 4.93 -10.68 -0.47
C TYR A 110 3.98 -11.24 0.58
N SER A 111 3.45 -10.37 1.45
CA SER A 111 2.71 -10.76 2.65
C SER A 111 1.53 -9.85 2.88
N SER A 112 0.42 -10.39 3.41
CA SER A 112 -0.73 -9.57 3.82
C SER A 112 -0.35 -8.51 4.87
N GLN A 113 0.80 -8.68 5.54
CA GLN A 113 1.32 -7.70 6.49
C GLN A 113 1.64 -6.35 5.87
N TRP A 114 1.91 -6.29 4.57
CA TRP A 114 2.17 -5.05 3.81
C TRP A 114 1.03 -4.04 3.98
N PHE A 115 -0.18 -4.54 4.21
CA PHE A 115 -1.40 -3.75 4.28
C PHE A 115 -1.82 -3.42 5.71
N GLN A 116 -1.04 -3.78 6.74
CA GLN A 116 -1.41 -3.56 8.15
C GLN A 116 -1.06 -2.15 8.66
N TYR A 117 -1.67 -1.14 8.05
CA TYR A 117 -1.58 0.25 8.47
C TYR A 117 -2.90 0.98 8.26
N CYS A 118 -3.07 2.15 8.87
CA CYS A 118 -4.23 2.99 8.64
C CYS A 118 -5.60 2.35 8.94
N GLY A 119 -5.64 1.33 9.80
CA GLY A 119 -6.85 0.59 10.15
C GLY A 119 -7.20 -0.52 9.16
N LEU A 120 -6.45 -0.65 8.06
CA LEU A 120 -6.60 -1.73 7.09
C LEU A 120 -6.30 -3.09 7.72
N GLU A 121 -5.48 -3.15 8.78
CA GLU A 121 -5.25 -4.37 9.56
C GLU A 121 -6.52 -5.03 10.10
N GLY A 122 -7.63 -4.27 10.22
CA GLY A 122 -8.93 -4.78 10.62
C GLY A 122 -9.92 -4.98 9.48
N TYR A 123 -9.46 -5.01 8.22
CA TYR A 123 -10.31 -5.22 7.04
C TYR A 123 -10.30 -6.69 6.66
N GLN A 124 -11.48 -7.24 6.39
CA GLN A 124 -11.68 -8.62 5.97
C GLN A 124 -10.88 -8.94 4.70
N GLY A 125 -10.83 -8.00 3.74
CA GLY A 125 -10.11 -8.17 2.49
C GLY A 125 -8.61 -8.44 2.63
N VAL A 126 -7.96 -8.02 3.71
CA VAL A 126 -6.53 -8.30 3.96
C VAL A 126 -6.29 -9.30 5.09
N THR A 127 -7.35 -9.95 5.57
CA THR A 127 -7.25 -10.94 6.64
C THR A 127 -6.96 -12.32 6.03
N PRO A 128 -5.79 -12.95 6.35
CA PRO A 128 -5.50 -14.32 5.97
C PRO A 128 -6.65 -15.28 6.25
N GLY A 129 -7.03 -16.07 5.23
CA GLY A 129 -8.06 -17.11 5.33
C GLY A 129 -9.50 -16.61 5.19
N VAL A 130 -9.72 -15.31 4.97
CA VAL A 130 -11.04 -14.80 4.58
C VAL A 130 -11.24 -15.01 3.09
N GLU A 131 -12.33 -15.68 2.74
CA GLU A 131 -12.81 -15.82 1.37
C GLU A 131 -13.31 -14.47 0.85
N ALA A 132 -12.53 -13.87 -0.05
CA ALA A 132 -12.89 -12.69 -0.81
C ALA A 132 -12.33 -12.87 -2.22
N ASP A 133 -13.12 -12.50 -3.23
CA ASP A 133 -12.62 -12.54 -4.60
C ASP A 133 -11.49 -11.53 -4.81
N ASN A 134 -10.65 -11.81 -5.80
CA ASN A 134 -9.47 -11.01 -6.11
C ASN A 134 -9.73 -9.97 -7.20
N TYR A 135 -10.98 -9.79 -7.66
CA TYR A 135 -11.27 -8.88 -8.76
C TYR A 135 -11.05 -7.41 -8.35
N MET A 136 -10.45 -6.65 -9.26
CA MET A 136 -10.41 -5.20 -9.16
C MET A 136 -11.73 -4.65 -9.70
N ARG A 137 -12.46 -3.90 -8.86
CA ARG A 137 -13.80 -3.41 -9.20
C ARG A 137 -13.87 -1.89 -9.13
N ALA A 138 -14.57 -1.27 -10.08
CA ALA A 138 -14.79 0.17 -10.12
C ALA A 138 -15.36 0.68 -8.79
N SER A 139 -14.79 1.76 -8.24
CA SER A 139 -15.24 2.31 -6.97
C SER A 139 -16.60 3.00 -7.09
N ALA A 140 -17.53 2.70 -6.18
CA ALA A 140 -18.88 3.26 -6.18
C ALA A 140 -19.02 4.64 -5.48
N SER A 141 -18.02 5.11 -4.72
CA SER A 141 -18.15 6.37 -3.94
C SER A 141 -16.83 6.98 -3.45
N PRO A 142 -16.70 8.34 -3.37
CA PRO A 142 -17.53 9.38 -4.01
C PRO A 142 -16.76 10.26 -5.01
N PRO A 143 -17.44 10.74 -6.07
CA PRO A 143 -17.73 10.02 -7.33
C PRO A 143 -16.46 9.46 -8.02
N PRO A 144 -16.59 8.69 -9.13
CA PRO A 144 -15.44 8.27 -9.91
C PRO A 144 -14.59 9.49 -10.29
N ALA A 145 -13.34 9.47 -9.84
CA ALA A 145 -12.49 10.65 -9.90
C ALA A 145 -12.07 11.04 -11.33
N TYR A 146 -12.31 10.16 -12.29
CA TYR A 146 -12.00 10.35 -13.70
C TYR A 146 -13.28 10.37 -14.51
N GLU A 147 -13.38 11.28 -15.47
CA GLU A 147 -14.55 11.46 -16.35
C GLU A 147 -14.97 10.14 -17.01
N TRP A 148 -14.01 9.37 -17.54
CA TRP A 148 -14.29 8.09 -18.19
C TRP A 148 -14.92 7.04 -17.25
N GLN A 149 -14.62 7.10 -15.95
CA GLN A 149 -15.19 6.16 -14.98
C GLN A 149 -16.61 6.56 -14.53
N GLN A 150 -17.08 7.76 -14.86
CA GLN A 150 -18.43 8.19 -14.47
C GLN A 150 -19.53 7.38 -15.16
N ASP A 151 -19.20 6.79 -16.31
CA ASP A 151 -20.08 5.92 -17.09
C ASP A 151 -19.98 4.43 -16.68
N VAL A 152 -19.15 4.12 -15.68
CA VAL A 152 -18.95 2.74 -15.18
C VAL A 152 -19.67 2.59 -13.84
N ASP A 153 -20.60 1.63 -13.78
CA ASP A 153 -21.29 1.30 -12.54
C ASP A 153 -20.29 0.86 -11.46
N GLY A 154 -20.50 1.35 -10.23
CA GLY A 154 -19.74 0.87 -9.09
C GLY A 154 -19.85 -0.65 -8.95
N ASP A 155 -18.78 -1.28 -8.47
CA ASP A 155 -18.65 -2.73 -8.33
C ASP A 155 -18.43 -3.54 -9.62
N THR A 156 -18.50 -2.88 -10.79
CA THR A 156 -18.15 -3.48 -12.08
C THR A 156 -16.70 -3.96 -12.07
N ILE A 157 -16.45 -5.20 -12.50
CA ILE A 157 -15.10 -5.73 -12.67
C ILE A 157 -14.40 -4.92 -13.76
N LEU A 158 -13.19 -4.42 -13.45
CA LEU A 158 -12.37 -3.73 -14.42
C LEU A 158 -11.79 -4.72 -15.42
N THR A 159 -11.87 -4.39 -16.70
CA THR A 159 -11.35 -5.21 -17.79
C THR A 159 -10.34 -4.43 -18.63
N VAL A 160 -9.48 -5.15 -19.35
CA VAL A 160 -8.40 -4.55 -20.16
C VAL A 160 -8.91 -3.52 -21.18
N ASP A 161 -10.03 -3.82 -21.83
CA ASP A 161 -10.64 -2.99 -22.88
C ASP A 161 -11.11 -1.62 -22.35
N MET A 162 -11.40 -1.50 -21.05
CA MET A 162 -11.69 -0.20 -20.43
C MET A 162 -10.49 0.77 -20.48
N PHE A 163 -9.29 0.26 -20.76
CA PHE A 163 -8.03 1.00 -20.77
C PHE A 163 -7.33 1.02 -22.14
N ASP A 164 -7.99 0.67 -23.24
CA ASP A 164 -7.32 0.52 -24.55
C ASP A 164 -6.64 1.80 -25.08
N ASP A 165 -7.09 2.98 -24.66
CA ASP A 165 -6.54 4.28 -25.01
C ASP A 165 -5.43 4.77 -24.06
N TYR A 166 -4.88 3.92 -23.18
CA TYR A 166 -3.94 4.34 -22.12
C TYR A 166 -2.67 5.06 -22.59
N GLU A 167 -2.18 4.75 -23.80
CA GLU A 167 -1.00 5.38 -24.41
C GLU A 167 -1.26 6.82 -24.89
N GLU A 168 -2.53 7.19 -25.07
CA GLU A 168 -2.94 8.52 -25.53
C GLU A 168 -3.78 9.28 -24.49
N TRP A 169 -4.28 8.56 -23.47
CA TRP A 169 -5.21 9.09 -22.49
C TRP A 169 -4.67 10.33 -21.78
N GLY A 170 -5.54 11.32 -21.60
CA GLY A 170 -5.24 12.51 -20.82
C GLY A 170 -6.51 13.20 -20.35
N ASN A 171 -6.41 13.91 -19.22
CA ASN A 171 -7.52 14.64 -18.60
C ASN A 171 -7.19 16.13 -18.38
N GLY A 172 -6.17 16.65 -19.09
CA GLY A 172 -5.68 18.02 -18.92
C GLY A 172 -4.82 18.26 -17.68
N ILE A 173 -4.51 17.22 -16.89
CA ILE A 173 -3.59 17.30 -15.75
C ILE A 173 -2.29 16.58 -16.13
N GLY A 174 -1.15 17.28 -16.04
CA GLY A 174 0.16 16.73 -16.38
C GLY A 174 0.27 16.27 -17.84
N GLN A 175 1.10 15.25 -18.08
CA GLN A 175 1.40 14.68 -19.39
C GLN A 175 0.33 13.69 -19.87
N ALA A 176 -0.21 13.89 -21.07
CA ALA A 176 -1.06 12.91 -21.75
C ALA A 176 -0.22 11.69 -22.20
N GLY A 177 -0.85 10.52 -22.26
CA GLY A 177 -0.21 9.26 -22.64
C GLY A 177 0.69 8.62 -21.58
N LEU A 178 0.71 9.18 -20.36
CA LEU A 178 1.44 8.61 -19.23
C LEU A 178 0.70 7.43 -18.57
N GLY A 179 -0.47 7.09 -19.08
CA GLY A 179 -1.29 5.98 -18.60
C GLY A 179 -2.68 6.41 -18.13
N LYS A 180 -3.61 5.45 -18.21
CA LYS A 180 -5.02 5.64 -17.85
C LYS A 180 -5.30 5.04 -16.46
N PRO A 181 -5.77 5.85 -15.51
CA PRO A 181 -6.02 5.39 -14.14
C PRO A 181 -7.49 5.03 -13.88
N ALA A 182 -7.72 4.12 -12.94
CA ALA A 182 -9.02 3.77 -12.38
C ALA A 182 -9.03 3.76 -10.85
N SER A 183 -9.96 4.49 -10.24
CA SER A 183 -10.30 4.32 -8.83
C SER A 183 -11.05 3.00 -8.65
N ALA A 184 -10.57 2.14 -7.78
CA ALA A 184 -11.08 0.79 -7.64
C ALA A 184 -11.12 0.29 -6.18
N THR A 185 -11.73 -0.86 -6.00
CA THR A 185 -11.75 -1.62 -4.76
C THR A 185 -11.25 -3.03 -5.03
N TRP A 186 -10.69 -3.67 -4.01
CA TRP A 186 -10.13 -5.02 -4.10
C TRP A 186 -10.53 -5.82 -2.86
N ARG A 187 -10.86 -7.11 -3.02
CA ARG A 187 -11.22 -8.00 -1.89
C ARG A 187 -12.26 -7.41 -0.92
N SER A 188 -13.20 -6.62 -1.44
CA SER A 188 -14.18 -5.86 -0.66
C SER A 188 -15.56 -6.52 -0.61
N GLN A 189 -15.73 -7.71 -1.19
CA GLN A 189 -17.03 -8.40 -1.31
C GLN A 189 -17.30 -9.48 -0.24
N ALA A 190 -16.37 -9.68 0.70
CA ALA A 190 -16.63 -10.57 1.82
C ALA A 190 -17.75 -10.01 2.72
N GLU A 191 -18.45 -10.90 3.42
CA GLU A 191 -19.51 -10.50 4.34
C GLU A 191 -18.98 -9.55 5.43
N GLY A 192 -19.66 -8.41 5.60
CA GLY A 192 -19.25 -7.37 6.55
C GLY A 192 -17.92 -6.68 6.21
N ALA A 193 -17.40 -6.86 4.99
CA ALA A 193 -16.16 -6.25 4.55
C ALA A 193 -16.25 -4.73 4.53
N LYS A 194 -15.17 -4.09 4.98
CA LYS A 194 -14.91 -2.69 4.69
C LYS A 194 -14.29 -2.56 3.31
N THR A 195 -14.62 -1.47 2.62
CA THR A 195 -14.05 -1.15 1.31
C THR A 195 -12.55 -0.92 1.41
N LEU A 196 -11.76 -1.80 0.78
CA LEU A 196 -10.33 -1.65 0.62
C LEU A 196 -10.04 -0.90 -0.69
N PRO A 197 -9.67 0.39 -0.63
CA PRO A 197 -9.49 1.18 -1.84
C PRO A 197 -8.13 0.88 -2.47
N VAL A 198 -8.13 0.75 -3.79
CA VAL A 198 -6.93 0.62 -4.61
C VAL A 198 -6.99 1.61 -5.77
N GLN A 199 -5.84 1.95 -6.32
CA GLN A 199 -5.72 2.71 -7.55
C GLN A 199 -5.07 1.78 -8.56
N VAL A 200 -5.73 1.60 -9.70
CA VAL A 200 -5.22 0.85 -10.85
C VAL A 200 -4.71 1.87 -11.87
N LEU A 201 -3.62 1.54 -12.55
CA LEU A 201 -3.04 2.31 -13.64
C LEU A 201 -2.57 1.36 -14.74
N ARG A 202 -3.00 1.58 -15.98
CA ARG A 202 -2.36 1.01 -17.16
C ARG A 202 -1.43 2.07 -17.76
N SER A 203 -0.15 1.77 -17.93
CA SER A 203 0.82 2.75 -18.43
C SER A 203 1.95 2.09 -19.22
N PRO A 204 2.40 2.68 -20.34
CA PRO A 204 3.56 2.16 -21.08
C PRO A 204 4.85 2.19 -20.25
N GLU A 205 4.89 2.98 -19.16
CA GLU A 205 6.02 3.01 -18.24
C GLU A 205 6.13 1.72 -17.40
N VAL A 206 5.05 0.96 -17.24
CA VAL A 206 5.06 -0.28 -16.44
C VAL A 206 5.94 -1.35 -17.09
N SER A 207 5.77 -1.62 -18.39
CA SER A 207 6.67 -2.55 -19.11
C SER A 207 8.11 -2.04 -19.12
N LYS A 208 8.32 -0.74 -19.29
CA LYS A 208 9.68 -0.16 -19.25
C LYS A 208 10.33 -0.36 -17.89
N MET A 209 9.60 -0.18 -16.79
CA MET A 209 10.08 -0.46 -15.43
C MET A 209 10.45 -1.93 -15.26
N ALA A 210 9.57 -2.85 -15.65
CA ALA A 210 9.81 -4.29 -15.56
C ALA A 210 11.06 -4.71 -16.36
N ASN A 211 11.21 -4.18 -17.58
CA ASN A 211 12.33 -4.48 -18.46
C ASN A 211 13.63 -3.74 -18.09
N GLY A 212 13.55 -2.68 -17.28
CA GLY A 212 14.68 -1.79 -16.98
C GLY A 212 15.11 -0.95 -18.17
N GLU A 213 14.15 -0.42 -18.93
CA GLU A 213 14.37 0.43 -20.10
C GLU A 213 14.52 1.91 -19.73
N GLY A 214 15.37 2.63 -20.45
CA GLY A 214 15.53 4.07 -20.27
C GLY A 214 15.99 4.43 -18.85
N GLU A 215 15.26 5.34 -18.19
CA GLU A 215 15.58 5.78 -16.83
C GLU A 215 15.45 4.67 -15.77
N TYR A 216 14.73 3.58 -16.09
CA TYR A 216 14.56 2.45 -15.18
C TYR A 216 15.73 1.46 -15.20
N SER A 217 16.77 1.69 -16.02
CA SER A 217 17.97 0.85 -16.02
C SER A 217 18.71 0.86 -14.68
N ASP A 218 18.50 1.91 -13.89
CA ASP A 218 19.13 2.11 -12.59
C ASP A 218 18.29 1.56 -11.42
N LEU A 219 17.09 1.00 -11.69
CA LEU A 219 16.27 0.38 -10.65
C LEU A 219 17.04 -0.77 -9.97
N PRO A 220 17.03 -0.85 -8.62
CA PRO A 220 17.64 -1.96 -7.92
C PRO A 220 17.09 -3.30 -8.43
N SER A 221 17.98 -4.28 -8.63
CA SER A 221 17.61 -5.56 -9.23
C SER A 221 16.44 -6.26 -8.53
N ASN A 222 16.36 -6.20 -7.19
CA ASN A 222 15.27 -6.76 -6.41
C ASN A 222 13.94 -6.02 -6.62
N VAL A 223 13.97 -4.70 -6.81
CA VAL A 223 12.77 -3.90 -7.12
C VAL A 223 12.29 -4.26 -8.51
N ARG A 224 13.17 -4.27 -9.50
CA ARG A 224 12.82 -4.61 -10.88
C ARG A 224 12.24 -6.02 -11.01
N SER A 225 12.88 -7.02 -10.38
CA SER A 225 12.37 -8.40 -10.37
C SER A 225 10.99 -8.51 -9.72
N PHE A 226 10.72 -7.72 -8.68
CA PHE A 226 9.39 -7.67 -8.09
C PHE A 226 8.37 -7.02 -9.04
N ILE A 227 8.71 -5.90 -9.67
CA ILE A 227 7.81 -5.20 -10.60
C ILE A 227 7.45 -6.11 -11.77
N ASP A 228 8.42 -6.75 -12.39
CA ASP A 228 8.20 -7.74 -13.46
C ASP A 228 7.23 -8.86 -13.04
N ALA A 229 7.34 -9.36 -11.81
CA ALA A 229 6.45 -10.40 -11.28
C ALA A 229 5.10 -9.88 -10.77
N ALA A 230 4.98 -8.57 -10.52
CA ALA A 230 3.81 -7.96 -9.88
C ALA A 230 2.91 -7.18 -10.85
N THR A 231 3.28 -7.09 -12.12
CA THR A 231 2.56 -6.37 -13.16
C THR A 231 2.25 -7.29 -14.33
N ASP A 232 1.19 -6.98 -15.07
CA ASP A 232 0.79 -7.73 -16.25
C ASP A 232 0.09 -6.80 -17.25
N GLN A 233 0.37 -6.96 -18.55
CA GLN A 233 -0.19 -6.14 -19.64
C GLN A 233 -0.21 -4.62 -19.39
N ASP A 234 0.93 -4.08 -18.91
CA ASP A 234 1.11 -2.67 -18.51
C ASP A 234 0.29 -2.20 -17.30
N PHE A 235 -0.36 -3.11 -16.57
CA PHE A 235 -1.10 -2.77 -15.36
C PHE A 235 -0.22 -2.81 -14.12
N MET A 236 -0.40 -1.81 -13.27
CA MET A 236 0.06 -1.80 -11.89
C MET A 236 -1.07 -1.32 -10.97
N ALA A 237 -1.01 -1.72 -9.71
CA ALA A 237 -1.95 -1.24 -8.69
C ALA A 237 -1.26 -1.01 -7.35
N TRP A 238 -1.89 -0.19 -6.49
CA TRP A 238 -1.45 0.03 -5.12
C TRP A 238 -2.64 0.29 -4.20
N ILE A 239 -2.43 0.05 -2.91
CA ILE A 239 -3.39 0.44 -1.86
C ILE A 239 -3.54 1.96 -1.86
N ASN A 240 -4.76 2.45 -2.09
CA ASN A 240 -5.02 3.88 -2.17
C ASN A 240 -5.32 4.48 -0.79
N LYS A 241 -4.33 4.36 0.11
CA LYS A 241 -4.33 4.96 1.45
C LYS A 241 -3.00 5.64 1.72
N CYS A 242 -3.04 6.98 1.78
CA CYS A 242 -1.90 7.81 2.16
C CYS A 242 -1.35 7.37 3.52
N THR A 243 -0.03 7.18 3.58
CA THR A 243 0.69 6.66 4.76
C THR A 243 0.89 7.70 5.87
N HIS A 244 0.50 8.96 5.65
CA HIS A 244 0.50 10.03 6.66
C HIS A 244 -0.71 9.91 7.60
N PHE A 245 -1.89 10.36 7.15
CA PHE A 245 -3.14 10.33 7.91
C PHE A 245 -4.30 9.70 7.13
N CYS A 246 -3.99 8.68 6.32
CA CYS A 246 -4.97 7.71 5.82
C CYS A 246 -6.06 8.26 4.88
N CYS A 247 -5.86 9.47 4.34
CA CYS A 247 -6.65 9.98 3.21
C CYS A 247 -6.51 9.07 1.99
N VAL A 248 -7.47 9.14 1.08
CA VAL A 248 -7.43 8.44 -0.22
C VAL A 248 -6.96 9.46 -1.27
N PRO A 249 -5.69 9.41 -1.71
CA PRO A 249 -5.18 10.31 -2.74
C PRO A 249 -5.61 9.86 -4.15
N GLY A 250 -5.16 10.61 -5.17
CA GLY A 250 -5.51 10.35 -6.55
C GLY A 250 -4.36 10.59 -7.52
N TYR A 251 -4.16 9.66 -8.46
CA TYR A 251 -3.22 9.84 -9.57
C TYR A 251 -3.80 10.81 -10.60
N LYS A 252 -3.16 11.95 -10.86
CA LYS A 252 -3.65 12.94 -11.84
C LYS A 252 -5.13 13.34 -11.65
N GLN A 253 -5.64 13.38 -10.42
CA GLN A 253 -7.06 13.71 -10.13
C GLN A 253 -7.32 15.20 -9.85
N LEU A 254 -6.31 15.93 -9.41
CA LEU A 254 -6.46 17.31 -8.94
C LEU A 254 -5.51 18.22 -9.71
N ALA A 255 -6.05 19.11 -10.56
CA ALA A 255 -5.22 20.06 -11.32
C ALA A 255 -4.34 20.95 -10.41
N GLY A 256 -4.79 21.20 -9.18
CA GLY A 256 -4.02 21.95 -8.17
C GLY A 256 -2.73 21.27 -7.72
N SER A 257 -2.51 19.98 -8.03
CA SER A 257 -1.26 19.28 -7.70
C SER A 257 -0.05 19.84 -8.45
N ALA A 258 -0.25 20.50 -9.59
CA ALA A 258 0.81 21.19 -10.34
C ALA A 258 1.52 22.28 -9.52
N ASN A 259 0.85 22.88 -8.53
CA ASN A 259 1.48 23.85 -7.62
C ASN A 259 2.56 23.22 -6.71
N PHE A 260 2.64 21.89 -6.70
CA PHE A 260 3.57 21.10 -5.90
C PHE A 260 4.38 20.12 -6.77
N ASN A 261 4.38 20.29 -8.10
CA ASN A 261 5.00 19.35 -9.06
C ASN A 261 4.40 17.92 -8.99
N GLY A 262 3.13 17.80 -8.61
CA GLY A 262 2.42 16.52 -8.45
C GLY A 262 1.44 16.19 -9.58
N GLU A 263 1.53 16.84 -10.73
CA GLU A 263 0.58 16.70 -11.86
C GLU A 263 0.71 15.38 -12.62
N ASN A 264 1.84 14.67 -12.48
CA ASN A 264 2.07 13.32 -13.03
C ASN A 264 2.13 12.24 -11.95
N ALA A 265 1.72 12.57 -10.74
CA ALA A 265 1.90 11.76 -9.55
C ALA A 265 0.58 11.49 -8.84
N VAL A 266 0.65 10.69 -7.78
CA VAL A 266 -0.45 10.52 -6.82
C VAL A 266 -0.38 11.63 -5.78
N TYR A 267 -1.36 12.53 -5.81
CA TYR A 267 -1.38 13.69 -4.93
C TYR A 267 -2.39 13.54 -3.79
N CYS A 268 -1.92 13.71 -2.55
CA CYS A 268 -2.74 13.71 -1.35
C CYS A 268 -2.98 15.14 -0.85
N GLN A 269 -4.11 15.73 -1.21
CA GLN A 269 -4.48 17.11 -0.85
C GLN A 269 -4.56 17.38 0.67
N CYS A 270 -4.74 16.36 1.51
CA CYS A 270 -4.90 16.55 2.95
C CYS A 270 -3.71 17.27 3.59
N HIS A 271 -2.50 16.86 3.20
CA HIS A 271 -1.25 17.45 3.71
C HIS A 271 -0.16 17.51 2.65
N GLN A 272 -0.54 17.46 1.36
CA GLN A 272 0.33 17.68 0.21
C GLN A 272 1.42 16.61 0.03
N SER A 273 1.15 15.36 0.42
CA SER A 273 2.06 14.25 0.11
C SER A 273 1.97 13.86 -1.36
N ILE A 274 3.11 13.62 -1.99
CA ILE A 274 3.23 13.22 -3.40
C ILE A 274 3.84 11.83 -3.46
N TYR A 275 3.25 10.95 -4.28
CA TYR A 275 3.82 9.64 -4.55
C TYR A 275 4.01 9.42 -6.03
N ASP A 276 5.19 8.94 -6.41
CA ASP A 276 5.54 8.65 -7.79
C ASP A 276 5.35 7.15 -8.08
N PRO A 277 4.35 6.76 -8.91
CA PRO A 277 4.17 5.37 -9.28
C PRO A 277 5.30 4.81 -10.14
N PHE A 278 6.10 5.66 -10.78
CA PHE A 278 7.20 5.24 -11.66
C PHE A 278 8.56 5.21 -10.97
N SER A 279 8.60 5.45 -9.65
CA SER A 279 9.79 5.23 -8.81
C SER A 279 9.47 4.17 -7.75
N PRO A 280 9.36 2.88 -8.10
CA PRO A 280 9.11 1.84 -7.12
C PRO A 280 10.31 1.68 -6.18
N THR A 281 10.03 1.47 -4.90
CA THR A 281 11.07 1.39 -3.87
C THR A 281 10.74 0.37 -2.78
N GLN A 282 11.78 -0.21 -2.18
CA GLN A 282 11.65 -1.07 -1.02
C GLN A 282 11.71 -0.23 0.26
N VAL A 283 10.69 -0.37 1.10
CA VAL A 283 10.55 0.39 2.34
C VAL A 283 10.22 -0.54 3.50
N GLN A 284 10.47 -0.06 4.72
CA GLN A 284 10.16 -0.80 5.95
C GLN A 284 9.21 0.00 6.83
N PHE A 285 8.29 -0.69 7.50
CA PHE A 285 7.50 -0.12 8.58
C PHE A 285 7.24 -1.15 9.68
N VAL A 286 6.61 -0.71 10.77
CA VAL A 286 6.07 -1.62 11.78
C VAL A 286 4.60 -1.85 11.48
N ALA A 287 4.29 -3.02 10.92
CA ALA A 287 2.94 -3.49 10.71
C ALA A 287 2.19 -3.60 12.03
N ARG A 288 0.97 -3.07 12.05
CA ARG A 288 0.10 -3.12 13.22
C ARG A 288 -0.39 -4.54 13.43
N PRO A 289 -0.51 -5.01 14.68
CA PRO A 289 -1.18 -6.28 14.94
C PRO A 289 -2.63 -6.21 14.46
N ARG A 290 -3.15 -7.31 13.91
CA ARG A 290 -4.59 -7.43 13.67
C ARG A 290 -5.33 -7.42 15.00
N PRO A 291 -6.54 -6.82 15.07
CA PRO A 291 -7.40 -6.97 16.22
C PRO A 291 -7.66 -8.47 16.48
N ASP A 292 -7.49 -8.91 17.72
CA ASP A 292 -7.96 -10.24 18.12
C ASP A 292 -9.49 -10.25 18.04
N SER A 293 -10.05 -11.21 17.29
CA SER A 293 -11.49 -11.46 17.21
C SER A 293 -12.02 -12.11 18.48
#